data_AF-A0A811VAP1-F1
#
_entry.id   AF-A0A811VAP1-F1
#
_cell.length_a   1.000
_cell.length_b   1.000
_cell.length_c   1.000
_cell.angle_alpha   90.00
_cell.angle_beta   90.00
_cell.angle_gamma   90.00
#
_symmetry.space_group_name_H-M   'P 1'
#
loop_
_entity.id
_entity.type
_entity.pdbx_description
1 polymer ?
#
loop_
_entity_poly.entity_id
_entity_poly.type
_entity_poly.pdbx_seq_one_letter_code
_entity_poly.pdbx_strand_id
1 'polypeptide(L)'
;MALENTGGTKKLVKTYCRGNVKKFLRETTLHGLKYLADDSITIWEKSFFLCAFLVAIVVTFNLIVNVYAKWISTPIIIGISPHPTSILSTPFPAITVCNMNQVMASRVANYTRESNEGALLNLLCSADSILDEKVREAANFENNSLMFSTFLQEHAQPCTRMLLSCTIGSAVMNCSDLFREIMTDEGLCCVFNVLHPDFLFKGNTKKIINDYERADNSVPIDWNPDTGYPKNLPPNYYPRAASGTGVSMGLSLILDSELEEYYCSTTNGPGFKIGMHNAIEVTTIRETALILPVGFETRLRIDVISTEATAMVRTLHRNERQCLFNGEENLLYFSHYSRRNCENECQVTYMYEQCKCIPYNLPLIFENATVCGIQESYCVFLAENKWMKGVDELNCLRRCLPACFDLSYKADATSAPLRAYEYLTPPSILRNMSMEYVNKNVAVVHFFYRESVFHGDLKNVYVGFTEFL
;
A
#
# COMPACT_ATOMS: atom_id res chain seq x y z
N MET A 1 44.37 -78.00 6.80
CA MET A 1 43.45 -78.45 5.73
C MET A 1 42.03 -78.22 6.18
N ALA A 2 41.51 -77.02 5.92
CA ALA A 2 40.10 -76.70 6.14
C ALA A 2 39.71 -75.74 5.03
N LEU A 3 39.33 -76.30 3.88
CA LEU A 3 38.74 -75.58 2.76
C LEU A 3 37.94 -76.60 1.92
N GLU A 4 36.90 -76.11 1.27
CA GLU A 4 36.03 -76.80 0.29
C GLU A 4 34.83 -77.59 0.82
N ASN A 5 33.84 -76.87 1.36
CA ASN A 5 32.44 -77.24 1.07
C ASN A 5 31.48 -76.04 1.01
N THR A 6 31.96 -74.92 0.47
CA THR A 6 31.17 -73.69 0.23
C THR A 6 30.57 -73.60 -1.17
N GLY A 7 30.85 -74.58 -2.06
CA GLY A 7 30.41 -74.58 -3.46
C GLY A 7 28.99 -75.11 -3.71
N GLY A 8 28.55 -76.12 -2.94
CA GLY A 8 27.25 -76.78 -3.11
C GLY A 8 26.07 -75.90 -2.67
N THR A 9 26.19 -75.25 -1.52
CA THR A 9 25.18 -74.33 -0.96
C THR A 9 24.99 -73.10 -1.85
N LYS A 10 26.07 -72.54 -2.41
CA LYS A 10 26.00 -71.41 -3.36
C LYS A 10 25.25 -71.78 -4.65
N LYS A 11 25.43 -73.00 -5.18
CA LYS A 11 24.71 -73.47 -6.38
C LYS A 11 23.22 -73.66 -6.12
N LEU A 12 22.84 -74.22 -4.98
CA LEU A 12 21.44 -74.44 -4.62
C LEU A 12 20.70 -73.10 -4.42
N VAL A 13 21.32 -72.17 -3.69
CA VAL A 13 20.79 -70.81 -3.48
C VAL A 13 20.66 -70.07 -4.81
N LYS A 14 21.62 -70.19 -5.73
CA LYS A 14 21.55 -69.55 -7.05
C LYS A 14 20.38 -70.07 -7.89
N THR A 15 20.10 -71.38 -7.85
CA THR A 15 19.00 -71.99 -8.59
C THR A 15 17.64 -71.63 -7.97
N TYR A 16 17.54 -71.63 -6.64
CA TYR A 16 16.34 -71.23 -5.91
C TYR A 16 16.01 -69.74 -6.12
N CYS A 17 17.01 -68.86 -6.00
CA CYS A 17 16.85 -67.44 -6.29
C CYS A 17 16.46 -67.17 -7.75
N ARG A 18 17.05 -67.90 -8.71
CA ARG A 18 16.70 -67.75 -10.13
C ARG A 18 15.26 -68.17 -10.43
N GLY A 19 14.77 -69.24 -9.78
CA GLY A 19 13.38 -69.67 -9.89
C GLY A 19 12.40 -68.63 -9.33
N ASN A 20 12.70 -68.09 -8.14
CA ASN A 20 11.86 -67.08 -7.48
C ASN A 20 11.86 -65.74 -8.20
N VAL A 21 13.01 -65.28 -8.72
CA VAL A 21 13.09 -64.05 -9.53
C VAL A 21 12.30 -64.21 -10.82
N LYS A 22 12.37 -65.37 -11.48
CA LYS A 22 11.59 -65.63 -12.70
C LYS A 22 10.09 -65.67 -12.42
N LYS A 23 9.67 -66.24 -11.29
CA LYS A 23 8.27 -66.21 -10.84
C LYS A 23 7.80 -64.77 -10.57
N PHE A 24 8.58 -64.00 -9.81
CA PHE A 24 8.31 -62.58 -9.54
C PHE A 24 8.17 -61.76 -10.84
N LEU A 25 9.11 -61.92 -11.77
CA LEU A 25 9.09 -61.20 -13.05
C LEU A 25 7.87 -61.59 -13.91
N ARG A 26 7.32 -62.81 -13.80
CA ARG A 26 6.08 -63.20 -14.50
C ARG A 26 4.82 -62.62 -13.84
N GLU A 27 4.80 -62.57 -12.50
CA GLU A 27 3.64 -62.19 -11.71
C GLU A 27 3.57 -60.68 -11.38
N THR A 28 4.66 -59.93 -11.58
CA THR A 28 4.71 -58.48 -11.29
C THR A 28 3.73 -57.67 -12.13
N THR A 29 3.28 -56.53 -11.59
CA THR A 29 2.50 -55.53 -12.33
C THR A 29 3.39 -54.54 -13.10
N LEU A 30 4.72 -54.58 -12.89
CA LEU A 30 5.67 -53.74 -13.61
C LEU A 30 5.74 -54.14 -15.09
N HIS A 31 5.26 -53.25 -15.95
CA HIS A 31 5.29 -53.43 -17.41
C HIS A 31 6.73 -53.56 -17.93
N GLY A 32 6.94 -54.40 -18.94
CA GLY A 32 8.26 -54.65 -19.55
C GLY A 32 9.08 -55.76 -18.88
N LEU A 33 8.99 -55.93 -17.56
CA LEU A 33 9.76 -56.96 -16.83
C LEU A 33 9.27 -58.40 -17.07
N LYS A 34 8.02 -58.59 -17.48
CA LYS A 34 7.45 -59.92 -17.82
C LYS A 34 8.16 -60.59 -18.99
N TYR A 35 8.58 -59.82 -19.98
CA TYR A 35 9.28 -60.32 -21.16
C TYR A 35 10.66 -60.89 -20.82
N LEU A 36 11.31 -60.41 -19.76
CA LEU A 36 12.60 -60.94 -19.30
C LEU A 36 12.49 -62.37 -18.75
N ALA A 37 11.30 -62.78 -18.31
CA ALA A 37 11.02 -64.10 -17.75
C ALA A 37 10.36 -65.08 -18.75
N ASP A 38 10.12 -64.63 -19.99
CA ASP A 38 9.64 -65.47 -21.08
C ASP A 38 10.80 -66.27 -21.67
N ASP A 39 10.62 -67.58 -21.82
CA ASP A 39 11.65 -68.47 -22.40
C ASP A 39 11.56 -68.55 -23.92
N SER A 40 10.47 -68.06 -24.52
CA SER A 40 10.20 -68.13 -25.96
C SER A 40 10.91 -67.04 -26.77
N ILE A 41 11.36 -65.96 -26.12
CA ILE A 41 11.99 -64.81 -26.79
C ILE A 41 13.52 -64.87 -26.75
N THR A 42 14.15 -64.27 -27.75
CA THR A 42 15.61 -64.25 -27.92
C THR A 42 16.30 -63.35 -26.90
N ILE A 43 17.60 -63.58 -26.69
CA ILE A 43 18.43 -62.75 -25.80
C ILE A 43 18.50 -61.29 -26.24
N TRP A 44 18.43 -61.01 -27.55
CA TRP A 44 18.42 -59.65 -28.08
C TRP A 44 17.12 -58.92 -27.73
N GLU A 45 15.98 -59.58 -27.85
CA GLU A 45 14.68 -59.03 -27.45
C GLU A 45 14.62 -58.77 -25.94
N LYS A 46 15.18 -59.69 -25.12
CA LYS A 46 15.31 -59.48 -23.66
C LYS A 46 16.15 -58.25 -23.34
N SER A 47 17.27 -58.05 -24.03
CA SER A 47 18.13 -56.88 -23.86
C SER A 47 17.40 -55.58 -24.20
N PHE A 48 16.64 -55.58 -25.31
CA PHE A 48 15.80 -54.45 -25.70
C PHE A 48 14.77 -54.08 -24.62
N PHE A 49 14.00 -55.05 -24.11
CA PHE A 49 13.02 -54.79 -23.06
C PHE A 49 13.65 -54.31 -21.74
N LEU A 50 14.83 -54.82 -21.38
CA LEU A 50 15.57 -54.34 -20.22
C LEU A 50 16.03 -52.88 -20.39
N CYS A 51 16.62 -52.54 -21.53
CA CYS A 51 17.06 -51.18 -21.84
C CYS A 51 15.88 -50.21 -21.88
N ALA A 52 14.78 -50.59 -22.53
CA ALA A 52 13.56 -49.77 -22.59
C ALA A 52 12.98 -49.52 -21.19
N PHE A 53 12.97 -50.54 -20.32
CA PHE A 53 12.52 -50.41 -18.94
C PHE A 53 13.42 -49.48 -18.10
N LEU A 54 14.75 -49.60 -18.24
CA LEU A 54 15.69 -48.70 -17.57
C LEU A 54 15.55 -47.25 -18.04
N VAL A 55 15.41 -47.03 -19.36
CA VAL A 55 15.14 -45.70 -19.91
C VAL A 55 13.82 -45.14 -19.37
N ALA A 56 12.76 -45.95 -19.33
CA ALA A 56 11.47 -45.55 -18.77
C ALA A 56 11.58 -45.14 -17.29
N ILE A 57 12.34 -45.88 -16.47
CA ILE A 57 12.60 -45.51 -15.07
C ILE A 57 13.34 -44.17 -14.98
N VAL A 58 14.40 -43.98 -15.78
CA VAL A 58 15.20 -42.74 -15.75
C VAL A 58 14.33 -41.54 -16.16
N VAL A 59 13.54 -41.67 -17.22
CA VAL A 59 12.62 -40.62 -17.68
C VAL A 59 11.55 -40.35 -16.62
N THR A 60 10.94 -41.38 -16.05
CA THR A 60 9.91 -41.24 -15.01
C THR A 60 10.45 -40.55 -13.77
N PHE A 61 11.64 -40.95 -13.31
CA PHE A 61 12.30 -40.31 -12.18
C PHE A 61 12.60 -38.84 -12.46
N ASN A 62 13.12 -38.52 -13.65
CA ASN A 62 13.37 -37.13 -14.05
C ASN A 62 12.08 -36.29 -14.06
N LEU A 63 10.99 -36.82 -14.62
CA LEU A 63 9.70 -36.15 -14.65
C LEU A 63 9.13 -35.93 -13.24
N ILE A 64 9.18 -36.93 -12.37
CA ILE A 64 8.73 -36.80 -10.97
C ILE A 64 9.53 -35.73 -10.24
N VAL A 65 10.85 -35.73 -10.37
CA VAL A 65 11.71 -34.71 -9.74
C VAL A 65 11.38 -33.32 -10.28
N ASN A 66 11.18 -33.16 -11.59
CA ASN A 66 10.82 -31.87 -12.18
C ASN A 66 9.44 -31.38 -11.72
N VAL A 67 8.43 -32.26 -11.67
CA VAL A 67 7.08 -31.92 -11.21
C VAL A 67 7.11 -31.55 -9.72
N TYR A 68 7.81 -32.32 -8.89
CA TYR A 68 7.97 -32.03 -7.46
C TYR A 68 8.72 -30.72 -7.22
N ALA A 69 9.82 -30.47 -7.95
CA ALA A 69 10.56 -29.22 -7.88
C ALA A 69 9.71 -28.02 -8.29
N LYS A 70 8.86 -28.17 -9.31
CA LYS A 70 7.91 -27.13 -9.74
C LYS A 70 6.80 -26.92 -8.71
N TRP A 71 6.26 -28.00 -8.13
CA TRP A 71 5.22 -27.94 -7.10
C TRP A 71 5.67 -27.14 -5.88
N ILE A 72 6.91 -27.34 -5.43
CA ILE A 72 7.49 -26.60 -4.31
C ILE A 72 7.87 -25.16 -4.70
N SER A 73 8.41 -24.95 -5.91
CA SER A 73 8.91 -23.63 -6.30
C SER A 73 7.82 -22.65 -6.74
N THR A 74 6.67 -23.13 -7.23
CA THR A 74 5.55 -22.28 -7.67
C THR A 74 4.21 -22.75 -7.07
N PRO A 75 3.95 -22.52 -5.78
CA PRO A 75 2.74 -22.99 -5.11
C PRO A 75 1.50 -22.12 -5.43
N ILE A 76 1.69 -20.91 -5.95
CA ILE A 76 0.62 -19.95 -6.27
C ILE A 76 0.63 -19.57 -7.75
N ILE A 77 -0.58 -19.45 -8.31
CA ILE A 77 -0.84 -18.81 -9.59
C ILE A 77 -1.68 -17.55 -9.38
N ILE A 78 -1.37 -16.51 -10.15
CA ILE A 78 -2.12 -15.26 -10.19
C ILE A 78 -2.84 -15.22 -11.54
N GLY A 79 -4.16 -15.15 -11.51
CA GLY A 79 -4.99 -14.98 -12.68
C GLY A 79 -5.90 -13.77 -12.54
N ILE A 80 -6.65 -13.44 -13.59
CA ILE A 80 -7.66 -12.38 -13.53
C ILE A 80 -8.93 -12.97 -12.92
N SER A 81 -9.56 -12.24 -12.00
CA SER A 81 -10.84 -12.64 -11.42
C SER A 81 -11.90 -12.76 -12.53
N PRO A 82 -12.59 -13.90 -12.64
CA PRO A 82 -13.61 -14.10 -13.67
C PRO A 82 -14.86 -13.25 -13.44
N HIS A 83 -15.07 -12.78 -12.19
CA HIS A 83 -16.20 -11.94 -11.83
C HIS A 83 -15.74 -10.48 -11.70
N PRO A 84 -16.32 -9.56 -12.48
CA PRO A 84 -16.01 -8.15 -12.35
C PRO A 84 -16.63 -7.58 -11.07
N THR A 85 -15.88 -6.72 -10.38
CA THR A 85 -16.32 -6.01 -9.18
C THR A 85 -16.85 -4.64 -9.55
N SER A 86 -17.97 -4.21 -8.93
CA SER A 86 -18.55 -2.89 -9.19
C SER A 86 -17.85 -1.80 -8.39
N ILE A 87 -17.68 -0.62 -8.99
CA ILE A 87 -17.20 0.58 -8.28
C ILE A 87 -18.16 1.05 -7.18
N LEU A 88 -19.41 0.58 -7.20
CA LEU A 88 -20.43 0.88 -6.18
C LEU A 88 -20.31 -0.01 -4.94
N SER A 89 -19.60 -1.13 -5.04
CA SER A 89 -19.35 -2.06 -3.92
C SER A 89 -18.01 -1.82 -3.21
N THR A 90 -17.22 -0.86 -3.70
CA THR A 90 -15.95 -0.46 -3.09
C THR A 90 -15.97 1.04 -2.78
N PRO A 91 -15.24 1.51 -1.75
CA PRO A 91 -15.08 2.93 -1.50
C PRO A 91 -14.50 3.65 -2.72
N PHE A 92 -14.96 4.88 -2.92
CA PHE A 92 -14.19 5.87 -3.66
C PHE A 92 -12.85 6.08 -2.91
N PRO A 93 -11.71 6.31 -3.59
CA PRO A 93 -10.42 6.46 -2.92
C PRO A 93 -10.49 7.54 -1.85
N ALA A 94 -9.69 7.35 -0.80
CA ALA A 94 -9.35 8.45 0.08
C ALA A 94 -8.42 9.41 -0.69
N ILE A 95 -8.75 10.70 -0.68
CA ILE A 95 -8.02 11.73 -1.44
C ILE A 95 -7.47 12.73 -0.44
N THR A 96 -6.15 12.86 -0.40
CA THR A 96 -5.46 13.83 0.44
C THR A 96 -4.87 14.94 -0.45
N VAL A 97 -5.20 16.19 -0.13
CA VAL A 97 -4.78 17.40 -0.87
C VAL A 97 -3.92 18.27 0.04
N CYS A 98 -2.71 18.58 -0.40
CA CYS A 98 -1.79 19.46 0.32
C CYS A 98 -1.41 20.65 -0.54
N ASN A 99 -1.44 21.86 0.01
CA ASN A 99 -0.78 23.01 -0.61
C ASN A 99 0.74 22.79 -0.52
N MET A 100 1.48 23.09 -1.59
CA MET A 100 2.94 23.00 -1.57
C MET A 100 3.58 24.04 -0.64
N ASN A 101 2.87 25.14 -0.34
CA ASN A 101 3.30 26.10 0.66
C ASN A 101 3.06 25.56 2.07
N GLN A 102 4.13 25.47 2.87
CA GLN A 102 4.02 24.95 4.24
C GLN A 102 3.41 25.95 5.20
N VAL A 103 3.67 27.25 5.02
CA VAL A 103 3.26 28.32 5.94
C VAL A 103 2.86 29.59 5.21
N MET A 104 1.85 30.29 5.71
CA MET A 104 1.36 31.53 5.14
C MET A 104 2.28 32.70 5.47
N ALA A 105 2.71 33.45 4.45
CA ALA A 105 3.61 34.59 4.58
C ALA A 105 3.09 35.65 5.55
N SER A 106 1.79 35.95 5.52
CA SER A 106 1.17 36.91 6.44
C SER A 106 1.26 36.50 7.91
N ARG A 107 1.29 35.19 8.20
CA ARG A 107 1.35 34.66 9.57
C ARG A 107 2.76 34.61 10.14
N VAL A 108 3.78 34.63 9.28
CA VAL A 108 5.19 34.51 9.69
C VAL A 108 6.01 35.79 9.47
N ALA A 109 5.41 36.85 8.93
CA ALA A 109 6.09 38.08 8.53
C ALA A 109 6.86 38.78 9.67
N ASN A 110 6.43 38.60 10.92
CA ASN A 110 7.01 39.27 12.09
C ASN A 110 8.12 38.45 12.78
N TYR A 111 8.40 37.22 12.34
CA TYR A 111 9.40 36.36 12.98
C TYR A 111 10.82 36.72 12.55
N THR A 112 11.69 36.93 13.53
CA THR A 112 13.12 37.17 13.31
C THR A 112 13.90 35.87 13.40
N ARG A 113 15.07 35.78 12.75
CA ARG A 113 15.94 34.58 12.84
C ARG A 113 16.39 34.23 14.26
N GLU A 114 16.35 35.19 15.17
CA GLU A 114 16.74 35.03 16.58
C GLU A 114 15.56 34.60 17.48
N SER A 115 14.31 34.68 16.99
CA SER A 115 13.14 34.18 17.71
C SER A 115 13.06 32.66 17.69
N ASN A 116 12.30 32.09 18.62
CA ASN A 116 12.06 30.64 18.68
C ASN A 116 11.24 30.18 17.46
N GLU A 117 10.24 30.97 17.07
CA GLU A 117 9.40 30.75 15.91
C GLU A 117 10.23 30.82 14.62
N GLY A 118 11.15 31.79 14.54
CA GLY A 118 12.07 31.94 13.40
C GLY A 118 13.04 30.77 13.24
N ALA A 119 13.50 30.17 14.33
CA ALA A 119 14.33 28.96 14.28
C ALA A 119 13.55 27.76 13.71
N LEU A 120 12.32 27.55 14.18
CA LEU A 120 11.44 26.49 13.69
C LEU A 120 11.07 26.69 12.22
N LEU A 121 10.73 27.93 11.85
CA LEU A 121 10.42 28.34 10.48
C LEU A 121 11.60 28.08 9.53
N ASN A 122 12.82 28.47 9.94
CA ASN A 122 14.01 28.24 9.14
C ASN A 122 14.24 26.75 8.87
N LEU A 123 14.01 25.91 9.87
CA LEU A 123 14.16 24.46 9.74
C LEU A 123 13.09 23.83 8.83
N LEU A 124 11.83 24.29 8.92
CA LEU A 124 10.75 23.87 8.00
C LEU A 124 11.10 24.19 6.55
N CYS A 125 11.52 25.43 6.30
CA CYS A 125 11.79 25.94 4.95
C CYS A 125 13.14 25.48 4.38
N SER A 126 14.08 25.07 5.23
CA SER A 126 15.43 24.68 4.83
C SER A 126 15.96 23.59 5.75
N ALA A 127 15.48 22.36 5.55
CA ALA A 127 15.82 21.21 6.38
C ALA A 127 17.33 20.99 6.55
N ASP A 128 18.13 21.27 5.50
CA ASP A 128 19.59 21.16 5.53
C ASP A 128 20.28 22.11 6.51
N SER A 129 19.59 23.15 7.00
CA SER A 129 20.13 24.07 8.02
C SER A 129 20.50 23.34 9.30
N ILE A 130 19.87 22.19 9.57
CA ILE A 130 20.14 21.38 10.76
C ILE A 130 21.56 20.78 10.79
N LEU A 131 22.23 20.75 9.64
CA LEU A 131 23.62 20.30 9.52
C LEU A 131 24.62 21.35 9.99
N ASP A 132 24.23 22.62 10.06
CA ASP A 132 25.08 23.69 10.56
C ASP A 132 25.09 23.68 12.10
N GLU A 133 26.25 23.38 12.68
CA GLU A 133 26.45 23.34 14.12
C GLU A 133 26.07 24.66 14.80
N LYS A 134 26.29 25.80 14.13
CA LYS A 134 25.94 27.13 14.68
C LYS A 134 24.44 27.32 14.85
N VAL A 135 23.64 26.73 13.97
CA VAL A 135 22.17 26.78 14.05
C VAL A 135 21.70 25.97 15.26
N ARG A 136 22.35 24.83 15.51
CA ARG A 136 21.99 23.90 16.58
C ARG A 136 22.43 24.37 17.97
N GLU A 137 23.54 25.09 18.05
CA GLU A 137 24.06 25.72 19.29
C GLU A 137 23.39 27.07 19.61
N ALA A 138 22.55 27.59 18.71
CA ALA A 138 21.85 28.84 18.97
C ALA A 138 20.85 28.69 20.11
N ALA A 139 20.78 29.68 21.01
CA ALA A 139 19.95 29.61 22.21
C ALA A 139 18.44 29.45 21.90
N ASN A 140 17.98 30.00 20.77
CA ASN A 140 16.62 29.89 20.26
C ASN A 140 16.32 28.54 19.57
N PHE A 141 17.32 27.67 19.46
CA PHE A 141 17.17 26.27 19.06
C PHE A 141 17.25 25.37 20.31
N GLU A 142 18.29 25.53 21.12
CA GLU A 142 18.55 24.67 22.28
C GLU A 142 17.44 24.76 23.35
N ASN A 143 16.91 25.95 23.62
CA ASN A 143 15.89 26.16 24.67
C ASN A 143 14.45 26.21 24.13
N ASN A 144 14.23 25.75 22.90
CA ASN A 144 12.97 25.93 22.21
C ASN A 144 12.05 24.72 22.39
N SER A 145 10.87 24.96 22.96
CA SER A 145 9.86 23.92 23.24
C SER A 145 8.71 23.90 22.23
N LEU A 146 8.83 24.64 21.12
CA LEU A 146 7.80 24.67 20.09
C LEU A 146 7.70 23.32 19.36
N MET A 147 6.46 22.97 19.03
CA MET A 147 6.13 21.75 18.31
C MET A 147 5.79 22.08 16.86
N PHE A 148 6.27 21.27 15.93
CA PHE A 148 5.95 21.45 14.50
C PHE A 148 4.45 21.31 14.23
N SER A 149 3.77 20.38 14.89
CA SER A 149 2.33 20.15 14.71
C SER A 149 1.50 21.38 15.03
N THR A 150 1.71 21.99 16.21
CA THR A 150 0.97 23.18 16.64
C THR A 150 1.33 24.39 15.77
N PHE A 151 2.61 24.55 15.44
CA PHE A 151 3.06 25.62 14.57
C PHE A 151 2.40 25.54 13.19
N LEU A 152 2.40 24.35 12.56
CA LEU A 152 1.78 24.16 11.25
C LEU A 152 0.25 24.33 11.30
N GLN A 153 -0.43 23.86 12.35
CA GLN A 153 -1.87 24.09 12.52
C GLN A 153 -2.22 25.58 12.57
N GLU A 154 -1.40 26.39 13.22
CA GLU A 154 -1.62 27.83 13.35
C GLU A 154 -1.14 28.65 12.15
N HIS A 155 -0.19 28.14 11.35
CA HIS A 155 0.49 28.93 10.31
C HIS A 155 0.25 28.44 8.88
N ALA A 156 -0.20 27.21 8.67
CA ALA A 156 -0.52 26.68 7.35
C ALA A 156 -1.88 27.20 6.84
N GLN A 157 -2.10 27.05 5.53
CA GLN A 157 -3.38 27.37 4.92
C GLN A 157 -4.45 26.37 5.39
N PRO A 158 -5.54 26.81 6.03
CA PRO A 158 -6.61 25.91 6.47
C PRO A 158 -7.43 25.38 5.29
N CYS A 159 -8.06 24.21 5.46
CA CYS A 159 -8.86 23.58 4.42
C CYS A 159 -10.01 24.45 3.92
N THR A 160 -10.58 25.29 4.81
CA THR A 160 -11.68 26.21 4.50
C THR A 160 -11.31 27.33 3.53
N ARG A 161 -10.02 27.69 3.45
CA ARG A 161 -9.49 28.66 2.47
C ARG A 161 -9.02 27.96 1.19
N MET A 162 -8.42 26.78 1.32
CA MET A 162 -7.90 26.03 0.17
C MET A 162 -9.02 25.45 -0.71
N LEU A 163 -10.10 24.91 -0.12
CA LEU A 163 -11.18 24.23 -0.84
C LEU A 163 -12.35 25.20 -1.10
N LEU A 164 -12.36 25.82 -2.29
CA LEU A 164 -13.39 26.79 -2.66
C LEU A 164 -14.74 26.13 -3.03
N SER A 165 -14.71 24.95 -3.62
CA SER A 165 -15.91 24.22 -4.01
C SER A 165 -15.65 22.72 -4.10
N CYS A 166 -16.61 21.94 -3.60
CA CYS A 166 -16.59 20.49 -3.62
C CYS A 166 -17.89 19.98 -4.25
N THR A 167 -17.76 19.22 -5.34
CA THR A 167 -18.91 18.61 -6.03
C THR A 167 -18.70 17.11 -6.08
N ILE A 168 -19.69 16.34 -5.62
CA ILE A 168 -19.67 14.88 -5.68
C ILE A 168 -20.97 14.39 -6.32
N GLY A 169 -20.88 13.52 -7.33
CA GLY A 169 -22.10 12.99 -7.97
C GLY A 169 -23.01 14.09 -8.54
N SER A 170 -22.44 15.16 -9.09
CA SER A 170 -23.14 16.37 -9.58
C SER A 170 -23.87 17.21 -8.52
N ALA A 171 -23.70 16.89 -7.24
CA ALA A 171 -24.21 17.68 -6.12
C ALA A 171 -23.10 18.54 -5.51
N VAL A 172 -23.32 19.85 -5.42
CA VAL A 172 -22.44 20.77 -4.70
C VAL A 172 -22.66 20.54 -3.20
N MET A 173 -21.57 20.27 -2.49
CA MET A 173 -21.57 19.97 -1.06
C MET A 173 -20.66 20.96 -0.33
N ASN A 174 -20.90 21.12 0.98
CA ASN A 174 -19.99 21.88 1.81
C ASN A 174 -18.66 21.11 1.97
N CYS A 175 -17.55 21.72 1.57
CA CYS A 175 -16.23 21.11 1.68
C CYS A 175 -15.86 20.75 3.12
N SER A 176 -16.28 21.56 4.10
CA SER A 176 -16.04 21.31 5.53
C SER A 176 -16.77 20.08 6.06
N ASP A 177 -17.78 19.57 5.35
CA ASP A 177 -18.45 18.32 5.73
C ASP A 177 -17.73 17.09 5.14
N LEU A 178 -17.09 17.26 3.98
CA LEU A 178 -16.43 16.18 3.25
C LEU A 178 -14.97 15.97 3.66
N PHE A 179 -14.20 17.06 3.76
CA PHE A 179 -12.77 17.04 4.01
C PHE A 179 -12.42 17.31 5.47
N ARG A 180 -11.30 16.75 5.93
CA ARG A 180 -10.77 16.96 7.27
C ARG A 180 -9.30 17.34 7.21
N GLU A 181 -8.88 18.15 8.18
CA GLU A 181 -7.48 18.51 8.34
C GLU A 181 -6.71 17.33 8.91
N ILE A 182 -5.56 17.02 8.32
CA ILE A 182 -4.64 15.97 8.75
C ILE A 182 -3.20 16.46 8.64
N MET A 183 -2.37 16.07 9.60
CA MET A 183 -0.92 16.29 9.52
C MET A 183 -0.27 15.20 8.68
N THR A 184 0.54 15.61 7.72
CA THR A 184 1.31 14.73 6.83
C THR A 184 2.78 15.14 6.80
N ASP A 185 3.59 14.40 6.05
CA ASP A 185 4.99 14.73 5.73
C ASP A 185 5.15 15.98 4.84
N GLU A 186 4.04 16.57 4.38
CA GLU A 186 3.98 17.85 3.67
C GLU A 186 3.40 18.99 4.51
N GLY A 187 3.04 18.73 5.77
CA GLY A 187 2.39 19.70 6.66
C GLY A 187 0.88 19.46 6.78
N LEU A 188 0.12 20.55 6.92
CA LEU A 188 -1.35 20.50 7.09
C LEU A 188 -2.04 20.27 5.74
N CYS A 189 -2.82 19.19 5.64
CA CYS A 189 -3.49 18.79 4.41
C CYS A 189 -4.97 18.47 4.65
N CYS A 190 -5.74 18.36 3.56
CA CYS A 190 -7.15 18.01 3.59
C CYS A 190 -7.38 16.60 3.06
N VAL A 191 -7.97 15.72 3.88
CA VAL A 191 -8.30 14.34 3.48
C VAL A 191 -9.81 14.15 3.34
N PHE A 192 -10.20 13.52 2.23
CA PHE A 192 -11.55 13.06 1.92
C PHE A 192 -11.61 11.54 2.02
N ASN A 193 -12.74 11.01 2.49
CA ASN A 193 -13.11 9.59 2.45
C ASN A 193 -12.19 8.58 3.14
N VAL A 194 -11.35 9.01 4.08
CA VAL A 194 -10.61 8.11 4.97
C VAL A 194 -11.55 7.40 5.96
N LEU A 195 -11.16 6.21 6.40
CA LEU A 195 -11.85 5.47 7.44
C LEU A 195 -11.88 6.28 8.74
N HIS A 196 -12.96 6.15 9.50
CA HIS A 196 -13.05 6.81 10.80
C HIS A 196 -11.90 6.35 11.71
N PRO A 197 -11.25 7.26 12.45
CA PRO A 197 -10.15 6.87 13.33
C PRO A 197 -10.48 5.79 14.36
N ASP A 198 -11.71 5.71 14.87
CA ASP A 198 -12.14 4.64 15.80
C ASP A 198 -12.08 3.25 15.16
N PHE A 199 -12.18 3.17 13.84
CA PHE A 199 -12.02 1.94 13.07
C PHE A 199 -10.62 1.81 12.45
N LEU A 200 -9.87 2.91 12.31
CA LEU A 200 -8.53 2.92 11.76
C LEU A 200 -7.47 2.55 12.81
N PHE A 201 -7.64 2.99 14.06
CA PHE A 201 -6.65 2.89 15.12
C PHE A 201 -7.14 2.07 16.32
N LYS A 202 -6.20 1.42 17.01
CA LYS A 202 -6.39 0.69 18.26
C LYS A 202 -6.18 1.61 19.46
N GLY A 203 -6.99 1.45 20.51
CA GLY A 203 -6.83 2.16 21.78
C GLY A 203 -7.73 3.38 21.94
N ASN A 204 -7.41 4.25 22.90
CA ASN A 204 -8.24 5.42 23.22
C ASN A 204 -7.98 6.57 22.23
N THR A 205 -8.75 6.57 21.15
CA THR A 205 -8.73 7.57 20.08
C THR A 205 -9.24 8.96 20.51
N LYS A 206 -9.90 9.09 21.67
CA LYS A 206 -10.46 10.36 22.16
C LYS A 206 -9.43 11.45 22.44
N LYS A 207 -8.15 11.09 22.61
CA LYS A 207 -7.05 12.08 22.71
C LYS A 207 -6.60 12.61 21.33
N ILE A 208 -6.88 11.86 20.27
CA ILE A 208 -6.58 12.20 18.87
C ILE A 208 -7.77 12.97 18.25
N ILE A 209 -8.96 12.83 18.85
CA ILE A 209 -10.23 13.21 18.25
C ILE A 209 -11.09 13.93 19.28
N ASN A 210 -11.13 15.25 19.17
CA ASN A 210 -12.29 16.02 19.65
C ASN A 210 -13.18 16.52 18.49
N ASP A 211 -12.75 16.38 17.22
CA ASP A 211 -13.36 17.08 16.07
C ASP A 211 -13.87 16.17 14.92
N TYR A 212 -14.16 14.89 15.16
CA TYR A 212 -14.74 14.02 14.10
C TYR A 212 -16.27 14.01 14.02
N GLU A 213 -16.99 14.83 14.80
CA GLU A 213 -18.43 14.97 14.61
C GLU A 213 -18.70 15.70 13.28
N ARG A 214 -19.25 14.99 12.29
CA ARG A 214 -19.65 15.61 11.02
C ARG A 214 -21.00 16.29 11.17
N ALA A 215 -21.11 17.52 10.66
CA ALA A 215 -22.40 18.23 10.59
C ALA A 215 -23.38 17.57 9.59
N ASP A 216 -22.90 16.70 8.69
CA ASP A 216 -23.73 16.01 7.69
C ASP A 216 -24.46 14.75 8.20
N ASN A 217 -24.33 14.43 9.50
CA ASN A 217 -24.89 13.23 10.14
C ASN A 217 -24.51 11.92 9.43
N SER A 218 -23.38 11.87 8.70
CA SER A 218 -22.92 10.63 8.08
C SER A 218 -22.37 9.67 9.12
N VAL A 219 -22.72 8.40 8.96
CA VAL A 219 -22.36 7.34 9.91
C VAL A 219 -21.03 6.71 9.48
N PRO A 220 -20.04 6.60 10.37
CA PRO A 220 -18.81 5.87 10.07
C PRO A 220 -19.10 4.38 9.90
N ILE A 221 -18.53 3.78 8.86
CA ILE A 221 -18.62 2.34 8.59
C ILE A 221 -17.22 1.74 8.65
N ASP A 222 -17.08 0.66 9.41
CA ASP A 222 -15.89 -0.16 9.38
C ASP A 222 -15.84 -0.94 8.06
N TRP A 223 -14.96 -0.51 7.16
CA TRP A 223 -14.76 -1.11 5.85
C TRP A 223 -13.30 -1.55 5.70
N ASN A 224 -13.07 -2.73 5.13
CA ASN A 224 -11.76 -3.20 4.70
C ASN A 224 -11.90 -4.10 3.44
N PRO A 225 -10.82 -4.33 2.67
CA PRO A 225 -10.87 -5.14 1.45
C PRO A 225 -11.33 -6.60 1.64
N ASP A 226 -11.16 -7.18 2.83
CA ASP A 226 -11.50 -8.58 3.13
C ASP A 226 -13.01 -8.75 3.34
N THR A 227 -13.62 -7.86 4.14
CA THR A 227 -15.04 -7.95 4.53
C THR A 227 -15.97 -7.11 3.66
N GLY A 228 -15.45 -6.08 3.00
CA GLY A 228 -16.23 -5.15 2.19
C GLY A 228 -17.23 -4.32 3.02
N TYR A 229 -18.28 -3.82 2.37
CA TYR A 229 -19.36 -3.12 3.07
C TYR A 229 -20.32 -4.08 3.77
N PRO A 230 -20.87 -3.71 4.94
CA PRO A 230 -21.94 -4.47 5.57
C PRO A 230 -23.19 -4.49 4.67
N LYS A 231 -24.00 -5.55 4.79
CA LYS A 231 -25.21 -5.74 3.96
C LYS A 231 -26.24 -4.62 4.10
N ASN A 232 -26.34 -4.02 5.29
CA ASN A 232 -27.26 -2.93 5.60
C ASN A 232 -26.44 -1.65 5.80
N LEU A 233 -26.46 -0.77 4.81
CA LEU A 233 -25.82 0.53 4.88
C LEU A 233 -26.84 1.61 5.28
N PRO A 234 -26.47 2.56 6.15
CA PRO A 234 -27.28 3.74 6.40
C PRO A 234 -27.34 4.63 5.13
N PRO A 235 -28.29 5.57 5.03
CA PRO A 235 -28.43 6.41 3.84
C PRO A 235 -27.22 7.33 3.61
N ASN A 236 -26.65 7.86 4.69
CA ASN A 236 -25.42 8.66 4.67
C ASN A 236 -24.35 7.93 5.48
N TYR A 237 -23.26 7.56 4.82
CA TYR A 237 -22.15 6.85 5.44
C TYR A 237 -20.82 7.30 4.88
N TYR A 238 -19.73 6.96 5.57
CA TYR A 238 -18.37 7.04 5.05
C TYR A 238 -17.52 5.87 5.58
N PRO A 239 -16.52 5.39 4.82
CA PRO A 239 -16.17 5.79 3.45
C PRO A 239 -17.30 5.56 2.45
N ARG A 240 -17.51 6.50 1.53
CA ARG A 240 -18.54 6.49 0.48
C ARG A 240 -18.05 5.68 -0.71
N ALA A 241 -18.94 4.91 -1.32
CA ALA A 241 -18.69 4.31 -2.63
C ALA A 241 -18.73 5.36 -3.75
N ALA A 242 -18.29 4.99 -4.95
CA ALA A 242 -18.47 5.84 -6.13
C ALA A 242 -19.96 6.13 -6.38
N SER A 243 -20.29 7.31 -6.92
CA SER A 243 -21.68 7.59 -7.34
C SER A 243 -21.99 7.05 -8.73
N GLY A 244 -20.96 6.81 -9.55
CA GLY A 244 -21.09 6.30 -10.91
C GLY A 244 -19.82 6.57 -11.74
N THR A 245 -19.97 6.51 -13.06
CA THR A 245 -18.87 6.70 -14.03
C THR A 245 -18.89 8.09 -14.65
N GLY A 246 -17.71 8.59 -15.02
CA GLY A 246 -17.53 9.89 -15.67
C GLY A 246 -17.39 11.05 -14.69
N VAL A 247 -16.91 12.18 -15.21
CA VAL A 247 -16.57 13.38 -14.42
C VAL A 247 -17.74 13.88 -13.57
N SER A 248 -18.96 13.87 -14.12
CA SER A 248 -20.16 14.32 -13.41
C SER A 248 -20.52 13.45 -12.21
N MET A 249 -20.14 12.17 -12.22
CA MET A 249 -20.41 11.21 -11.14
C MET A 249 -19.24 11.03 -10.17
N GLY A 250 -18.12 11.71 -10.45
CA GLY A 250 -16.92 11.69 -9.63
C GLY A 250 -16.88 12.78 -8.56
N LEU A 251 -15.67 13.06 -8.08
CA LEU A 251 -15.36 14.19 -7.20
C LEU A 251 -14.73 15.31 -8.02
N SER A 252 -15.23 16.53 -7.89
CA SER A 252 -14.65 17.72 -8.51
C SER A 252 -14.34 18.77 -7.46
N LEU A 253 -13.13 19.31 -7.48
CA LEU A 253 -12.65 20.32 -6.54
C LEU A 253 -12.21 21.57 -7.29
N ILE A 254 -12.45 22.73 -6.67
CA ILE A 254 -11.83 24.00 -7.04
C ILE A 254 -10.95 24.41 -5.86
N LEU A 255 -9.66 24.53 -6.12
CA LEU A 255 -8.62 24.78 -5.12
C LEU A 255 -8.04 26.18 -5.30
N ASP A 256 -7.71 26.85 -4.19
CA ASP A 256 -7.03 28.14 -4.18
C ASP A 256 -5.69 28.04 -3.46
N SER A 257 -4.60 28.30 -4.18
CA SER A 257 -3.26 28.21 -3.60
C SER A 257 -2.90 29.45 -2.78
N GLU A 258 -3.58 30.58 -3.01
CA GLU A 258 -3.22 31.89 -2.43
C GLU A 258 -1.72 32.18 -2.60
N LEU A 259 -1.23 32.28 -3.85
CA LEU A 259 0.21 32.39 -4.16
C LEU A 259 0.90 33.59 -3.48
N GLU A 260 0.16 34.63 -3.15
CA GLU A 260 0.69 35.80 -2.41
C GLU A 260 1.03 35.48 -0.95
N GLU A 261 0.47 34.39 -0.40
CA GLU A 261 0.76 33.87 0.93
C GLU A 261 1.91 32.83 0.92
N TYR A 262 2.53 32.56 -0.23
CA TYR A 262 3.65 31.63 -0.28
C TYR A 262 4.87 32.19 0.43
N TYR A 263 5.38 31.45 1.41
CA TYR A 263 6.62 31.78 2.11
C TYR A 263 7.71 30.74 1.84
N CYS A 264 7.40 29.45 2.02
CA CYS A 264 8.32 28.38 1.64
C CYS A 264 7.58 27.14 1.14
N SER A 265 8.01 26.71 -0.04
CA SER A 265 7.41 25.60 -0.78
C SER A 265 8.22 24.32 -0.59
N THR A 266 7.53 23.18 -0.53
CA THR A 266 8.16 21.85 -0.53
C THR A 266 8.69 21.44 -1.90
N THR A 267 8.39 22.21 -2.95
CA THR A 267 8.87 21.97 -4.32
C THR A 267 9.35 23.26 -4.99
N ASN A 268 9.94 23.12 -6.18
CA ASN A 268 10.44 24.27 -6.96
C ASN A 268 9.32 25.11 -7.62
N GLY A 269 8.04 24.80 -7.40
CA GLY A 269 6.92 25.54 -7.97
C GLY A 269 5.70 25.60 -7.05
N PRO A 270 4.68 26.39 -7.42
CA PRO A 270 3.41 26.44 -6.72
C PRO A 270 2.41 25.39 -7.22
N GLY A 271 1.45 25.06 -6.38
CA GLY A 271 0.40 24.10 -6.69
C GLY A 271 0.05 23.23 -5.51
N PHE A 272 -0.45 22.04 -5.82
CA PHE A 272 -0.91 21.09 -4.83
C PHE A 272 -0.30 19.72 -5.05
N LYS A 273 -0.15 18.95 -3.97
CA LYS A 273 0.13 17.52 -4.03
C LYS A 273 -1.13 16.74 -3.67
N ILE A 274 -1.38 15.68 -4.43
CA ILE A 274 -2.56 14.82 -4.29
C ILE A 274 -2.13 13.37 -4.05
N GLY A 275 -2.47 12.84 -2.88
CA GLY A 275 -2.41 11.43 -2.57
C GLY A 275 -3.76 10.75 -2.84
N MET A 276 -3.74 9.58 -3.49
CA MET A 276 -4.90 8.68 -3.55
C MET A 276 -4.51 7.36 -2.90
N HIS A 277 -5.31 6.93 -1.93
CA HIS A 277 -4.99 5.75 -1.15
C HIS A 277 -6.26 5.02 -0.72
N ASN A 278 -6.07 3.83 -0.16
CA ASN A 278 -7.15 3.09 0.46
C ASN A 278 -7.65 3.84 1.72
N ALA A 279 -8.95 3.77 1.98
CA ALA A 279 -9.55 4.36 3.17
C ALA A 279 -8.96 3.83 4.49
N ILE A 280 -8.45 2.59 4.52
CA ILE A 280 -7.82 1.99 5.71
C ILE A 280 -6.35 2.39 5.89
N GLU A 281 -5.80 3.21 5.00
CA GLU A 281 -4.39 3.57 4.97
C GLU A 281 -4.17 5.04 5.30
N VAL A 282 -3.02 5.33 5.90
CA VAL A 282 -2.48 6.69 5.96
C VAL A 282 -1.47 6.89 4.84
N THR A 283 -1.52 8.06 4.21
CA THR A 283 -0.73 8.37 3.02
C THR A 283 0.49 9.23 3.35
N THR A 284 1.57 8.97 2.64
CA THR A 284 2.78 9.81 2.62
C THR A 284 2.78 10.61 1.33
N ILE A 285 2.67 11.93 1.41
CA ILE A 285 2.45 12.79 0.26
C ILE A 285 3.77 13.19 -0.38
N ARG A 286 4.84 13.34 0.42
CA ARG A 286 6.09 13.97 -0.03
C ARG A 286 6.68 13.35 -1.29
N GLU A 287 6.73 12.03 -1.35
CA GLU A 287 7.38 11.28 -2.43
C GLU A 287 6.41 10.62 -3.42
N THR A 288 5.18 10.29 -3.01
CA THR A 288 4.27 9.44 -3.80
C THR A 288 3.10 10.19 -4.44
N ALA A 289 2.89 11.45 -4.09
CA ALA A 289 1.75 12.22 -4.56
C ALA A 289 1.90 12.74 -6.00
N LEU A 290 0.75 12.90 -6.67
CA LEU A 290 0.66 13.58 -7.95
C LEU A 290 0.69 15.09 -7.75
N ILE A 291 1.33 15.82 -8.66
CA ILE A 291 1.40 17.28 -8.64
C ILE A 291 0.27 17.87 -9.48
N LEU A 292 -0.47 18.82 -8.91
CA LEU A 292 -1.46 19.63 -9.61
C LEU A 292 -0.97 21.07 -9.76
N PRO A 293 -0.77 21.56 -11.00
CA PRO A 293 -0.41 22.95 -11.24
C PRO A 293 -1.62 23.87 -11.10
N VAL A 294 -1.38 25.10 -10.62
CA VAL A 294 -2.33 26.21 -10.70
C VAL A 294 -2.50 26.70 -12.14
N GLY A 295 -3.67 27.25 -12.47
CA GLY A 295 -4.02 27.72 -13.80
C GLY A 295 -4.48 26.62 -14.77
N PHE A 296 -4.72 25.41 -14.30
CA PHE A 296 -5.17 24.27 -15.11
C PHE A 296 -6.43 23.60 -14.57
N GLU A 297 -7.24 23.05 -15.48
CA GLU A 297 -8.24 22.02 -15.21
C GLU A 297 -7.58 20.66 -15.45
N THR A 298 -7.44 19.86 -14.39
CA THR A 298 -6.86 18.52 -14.43
C THR A 298 -7.93 17.45 -14.24
N ARG A 299 -7.92 16.44 -15.10
CA ARG A 299 -8.78 15.27 -15.05
C ARG A 299 -7.92 14.06 -14.67
N LEU A 300 -8.20 13.50 -13.51
CA LEU A 300 -7.60 12.30 -12.94
C LEU A 300 -8.56 11.13 -13.16
N ARG A 301 -8.22 10.27 -14.12
CA ARG A 301 -8.95 9.01 -14.35
C ARG A 301 -8.46 7.98 -13.35
N ILE A 302 -9.35 7.49 -12.49
CA ILE A 302 -9.02 6.50 -11.46
C ILE A 302 -9.06 5.09 -12.07
N ASP A 303 -7.98 4.34 -11.85
CA ASP A 303 -7.86 2.91 -12.12
C ASP A 303 -7.75 2.16 -10.78
N VAL A 304 -8.58 1.14 -10.60
CA VAL A 304 -8.62 0.30 -9.39
C VAL A 304 -7.76 -0.94 -9.60
N ILE A 305 -6.89 -1.22 -8.63
CA ILE A 305 -6.10 -2.45 -8.58
C ILE A 305 -6.57 -3.21 -7.34
N SER A 306 -7.34 -4.27 -7.56
CA SER A 306 -7.78 -5.20 -6.51
C SER A 306 -6.97 -6.49 -6.57
N THR A 307 -6.61 -7.02 -5.42
CA THR A 307 -6.06 -8.36 -5.27
C THR A 307 -6.91 -9.14 -4.29
N GLU A 308 -7.26 -10.37 -4.63
CA GLU A 308 -8.09 -11.26 -3.82
C GLU A 308 -7.44 -12.65 -3.79
N ALA A 309 -7.63 -13.39 -2.70
CA ALA A 309 -7.08 -14.74 -2.56
C ALA A 309 -8.19 -15.75 -2.26
N THR A 310 -8.10 -16.94 -2.86
CA THR A 310 -9.03 -18.03 -2.53
C THR A 310 -8.78 -18.54 -1.11
N ALA A 311 -9.81 -19.12 -0.48
CA ALA A 311 -9.68 -19.71 0.85
C ALA A 311 -8.59 -20.81 0.93
N MET A 312 -8.28 -21.48 -0.19
CA MET A 312 -7.22 -22.49 -0.25
C MET A 312 -5.82 -21.89 -0.09
N VAL A 313 -5.59 -20.64 -0.48
CA VAL A 313 -4.30 -19.96 -0.27
C VAL A 313 -3.96 -19.88 1.22
N ARG A 314 -4.95 -19.91 2.10
CA ARG A 314 -4.76 -19.92 3.55
C ARG A 314 -4.09 -21.20 4.07
N THR A 315 -4.15 -22.31 3.33
CA THR A 315 -3.51 -23.58 3.74
C THR A 315 -2.00 -23.57 3.51
N LEU A 316 -1.50 -22.67 2.65
CA LEU A 316 -0.07 -22.52 2.39
C LEU A 316 0.61 -21.70 3.50
N HIS A 317 1.87 -22.00 3.77
CA HIS A 317 2.63 -21.25 4.76
C HIS A 317 2.85 -19.81 4.28
N ARG A 318 2.95 -18.85 5.22
CA ARG A 318 3.17 -17.42 4.95
C ARG A 318 4.29 -17.17 3.92
N ASN A 319 5.42 -17.85 4.07
CA ASN A 319 6.59 -17.70 3.19
C ASN A 319 6.39 -18.31 1.79
N GLU A 320 5.43 -19.21 1.61
CA GLU A 320 5.11 -19.78 0.30
C GLU A 320 4.08 -18.92 -0.42
N ARG A 321 3.09 -18.41 0.32
CA ARG A 321 2.01 -17.61 -0.28
C ARG A 321 2.33 -16.14 -0.51
N GLN A 322 3.36 -15.61 0.15
CA GLN A 322 3.84 -14.23 -0.04
C GLN A 322 2.75 -13.15 0.14
N CYS A 323 1.72 -13.43 0.95
CA CYS A 323 0.71 -12.47 1.36
C CYS A 323 0.17 -12.78 2.76
N LEU A 324 -0.45 -11.79 3.39
CA LEU A 324 -1.03 -11.87 4.73
C LEU A 324 -2.54 -11.66 4.69
N PHE A 325 -3.28 -12.53 5.40
CA PHE A 325 -4.70 -12.32 5.68
C PHE A 325 -4.86 -11.38 6.87
N ASN A 326 -6.03 -10.74 6.96
CA ASN A 326 -6.31 -9.85 8.08
C ASN A 326 -6.28 -10.63 9.42
N GLY A 327 -5.65 -10.05 10.44
CA GLY A 327 -5.48 -10.65 11.76
C GLY A 327 -4.32 -11.65 11.92
N GLU A 328 -3.57 -11.98 10.86
CA GLU A 328 -2.38 -12.84 10.99
C GLU A 328 -1.17 -12.10 11.57
N GLU A 329 -0.95 -10.86 11.12
CA GLU A 329 0.03 -9.95 11.70
C GLU A 329 -0.72 -8.93 12.56
N ASN A 330 -0.44 -8.94 13.86
CA ASN A 330 -1.07 -7.99 14.78
C ASN A 330 -0.28 -6.68 14.81
N LEU A 331 -0.80 -5.68 14.10
CA LEU A 331 -0.31 -4.31 14.16
C LEU A 331 -0.54 -3.71 15.56
N LEU A 332 0.39 -2.88 16.04
CA LEU A 332 0.33 -2.29 17.38
C LEU A 332 -0.75 -1.21 17.49
N TYR A 333 -0.90 -0.42 16.43
CA TYR A 333 -1.66 0.82 16.40
C TYR A 333 -2.76 0.80 15.35
N PHE A 334 -2.53 0.23 14.16
CA PHE A 334 -3.61 0.14 13.16
C PHE A 334 -4.53 -1.05 13.42
N SER A 335 -5.83 -0.84 13.25
CA SER A 335 -6.86 -1.88 13.39
C SER A 335 -6.85 -2.87 12.22
N HIS A 336 -6.58 -2.39 11.01
CA HIS A 336 -6.57 -3.19 9.79
C HIS A 336 -5.17 -3.31 9.21
N TYR A 337 -4.81 -4.53 8.81
CA TYR A 337 -3.55 -4.78 8.13
C TYR A 337 -3.60 -4.22 6.70
N SER A 338 -2.66 -3.33 6.40
CA SER A 338 -2.19 -3.09 5.04
C SER A 338 -0.68 -3.11 5.05
N ARG A 339 -0.08 -3.33 3.87
CA ARG A 339 1.38 -3.26 3.75
C ARG A 339 1.89 -1.88 4.19
N ARG A 340 1.19 -0.81 3.80
CA ARG A 340 1.57 0.57 4.15
C ARG A 340 1.50 0.81 5.66
N ASN A 341 0.43 0.36 6.31
CA ASN A 341 0.28 0.51 7.75
C ASN A 341 1.36 -0.26 8.53
N CYS A 342 1.73 -1.45 8.05
CA CYS A 342 2.84 -2.23 8.60
C CYS A 342 4.19 -1.50 8.46
N GLU A 343 4.48 -0.96 7.27
CA GLU A 343 5.70 -0.19 7.01
C GLU A 343 5.77 1.07 7.90
N ASN A 344 4.65 1.76 8.07
CA ASN A 344 4.54 2.92 8.95
C ASN A 344 4.84 2.55 10.41
N GLU A 345 4.30 1.44 10.94
CA GLU A 345 4.61 1.02 12.31
C GLU A 345 6.07 0.66 12.52
N CYS A 346 6.72 0.03 11.53
CA CYS A 346 8.15 -0.19 11.60
C CYS A 346 8.91 1.14 11.70
N GLN A 347 8.56 2.11 10.84
CA GLN A 347 9.21 3.42 10.81
C GLN A 347 9.00 4.14 12.14
N VAL A 348 7.78 4.17 12.68
CA VAL A 348 7.50 4.80 13.97
C VAL A 348 8.28 4.12 15.10
N THR A 349 8.30 2.79 15.13
CA THR A 349 9.04 2.03 16.15
C THR A 349 10.53 2.37 16.10
N TYR A 350 11.10 2.40 14.90
CA TYR A 350 12.50 2.79 14.70
C TYR A 350 12.77 4.23 15.17
N MET A 351 11.94 5.20 14.78
CA MET A 351 12.10 6.60 15.19
C MET A 351 12.05 6.74 16.70
N TYR A 352 11.09 6.08 17.35
CA TYR A 352 10.97 6.11 18.80
C TYR A 352 12.17 5.44 19.48
N GLU A 353 12.69 4.33 18.95
CA GLU A 353 13.88 3.69 19.51
C GLU A 353 15.12 4.57 19.45
N GLN A 354 15.33 5.28 18.33
CA GLN A 354 16.50 6.14 18.12
C GLN A 354 16.38 7.48 18.87
N CYS A 355 15.24 8.16 18.77
CA CYS A 355 15.09 9.56 19.22
C CYS A 355 14.17 9.73 20.44
N LYS A 356 13.52 8.66 20.93
CA LYS A 356 12.58 8.69 22.09
C LYS A 356 11.35 9.58 21.92
N CYS A 357 11.09 10.03 20.69
CA CYS A 357 9.93 10.81 20.28
C CYS A 357 9.47 10.33 18.88
N ILE A 358 8.26 10.71 18.47
CA ILE A 358 7.69 10.37 17.17
C ILE A 358 7.50 11.66 16.34
N PRO A 359 8.01 11.73 15.10
CA PRO A 359 7.75 12.87 14.20
C PRO A 359 6.26 13.18 14.03
N TYR A 360 5.91 14.46 13.88
CA TYR A 360 4.51 14.93 13.86
C TYR A 360 3.65 14.37 12.72
N ASN A 361 4.28 13.94 11.63
CA ASN A 361 3.67 13.36 10.44
C ASN A 361 3.39 11.86 10.59
N LEU A 362 3.88 11.23 11.66
CA LEU A 362 3.71 9.81 11.94
C LEU A 362 2.67 9.60 13.05
N PRO A 363 1.91 8.49 13.01
CA PRO A 363 0.92 8.20 14.03
C PRO A 363 1.56 7.94 15.40
N LEU A 364 0.88 8.37 16.47
CA LEU A 364 1.29 8.10 17.85
C LEU A 364 0.91 6.68 18.27
N ILE A 365 1.88 5.77 18.29
CA ILE A 365 1.65 4.34 18.54
C ILE A 365 1.65 3.92 20.02
N PHE A 366 2.08 4.79 20.95
CA PHE A 366 2.15 4.49 22.39
C PHE A 366 1.42 5.55 23.22
N GLU A 367 0.72 5.13 24.28
CA GLU A 367 -0.01 6.06 25.17
C GLU A 367 0.90 7.10 25.85
N ASN A 368 2.18 6.77 26.03
CA ASN A 368 3.19 7.63 26.66
C ASN A 368 4.19 8.24 25.65
N ALA A 369 4.01 8.01 24.34
CA ALA A 369 4.91 8.60 23.35
C ALA A 369 4.66 10.10 23.21
N THR A 370 5.75 10.86 23.08
CA THR A 370 5.72 12.29 22.78
C THR A 370 5.98 12.53 21.30
N VAL A 371 5.41 13.61 20.78
CA VAL A 371 5.76 14.11 19.45
C VAL A 371 7.14 14.78 19.53
N CYS A 372 7.98 14.64 18.50
CA CYS A 372 9.27 15.32 18.45
C CYS A 372 9.09 16.83 18.31
N GLY A 373 9.80 17.60 19.14
CA GLY A 373 9.91 19.04 19.03
C GLY A 373 11.06 19.45 18.12
N ILE A 374 11.38 20.73 18.12
CA ILE A 374 12.54 21.27 17.38
C ILE A 374 13.88 20.71 17.90
N GLN A 375 14.00 20.46 19.20
CA GLN A 375 15.22 19.98 19.85
C GLN A 375 15.68 18.63 19.31
N GLU A 376 14.73 17.73 19.04
CA GLU A 376 15.02 16.39 18.52
C GLU A 376 15.21 16.36 16.99
N SER A 377 15.05 17.48 16.29
CA SER A 377 15.04 17.50 14.83
C SER A 377 16.36 17.02 14.20
N TYR A 378 17.51 17.29 14.83
CA TYR A 378 18.80 16.73 14.38
C TYR A 378 18.84 15.19 14.51
N CYS A 379 18.28 14.64 15.60
CA CYS A 379 18.19 13.18 15.75
C CYS A 379 17.27 12.58 14.68
N VAL A 380 16.10 13.19 14.47
CA VAL A 380 15.12 12.75 13.46
C VAL A 380 15.76 12.74 12.08
N PHE A 381 16.45 13.82 11.70
CA PHE A 381 17.17 13.91 10.43
C PHE A 381 18.21 12.78 10.24
N LEU A 382 19.00 12.48 11.27
CA LEU A 382 19.98 11.39 11.22
C LEU A 382 19.29 10.02 11.14
N ALA A 383 18.22 9.81 11.91
CA ALA A 383 17.47 8.57 11.94
C ALA A 383 16.78 8.30 10.59
N GLU A 384 16.14 9.29 9.97
CA GLU A 384 15.55 9.18 8.63
C GLU A 384 16.58 8.80 7.58
N ASN A 385 17.73 9.49 7.57
CA ASN A 385 18.81 9.18 6.64
C ASN A 385 19.39 7.77 6.82
N LYS A 386 19.43 7.28 8.06
CA LYS A 386 19.90 5.93 8.38
C LYS A 386 18.85 4.87 8.04
N TRP A 387 17.56 5.17 8.23
CA TRP A 387 16.45 4.31 7.87
C TRP A 387 16.47 4.00 6.37
N MET A 388 16.51 5.03 5.52
CA MET A 388 16.52 4.92 4.05
C MET A 388 17.71 4.16 3.45
N LYS A 389 18.77 3.93 4.24
CA LYS A 389 20.01 3.25 3.80
C LYS A 389 20.28 1.99 4.61
N GLY A 390 19.35 1.61 5.48
CA GLY A 390 19.57 0.71 6.60
C GLY A 390 19.11 -0.73 6.36
N VAL A 391 19.63 -1.63 7.21
CA VAL A 391 19.17 -3.03 7.26
C VAL A 391 17.76 -3.13 7.88
N ASP A 392 17.39 -2.17 8.73
CA ASP A 392 16.10 -2.15 9.42
C ASP A 392 14.92 -1.95 8.46
N GLU A 393 15.07 -1.07 7.45
CA GLU A 393 14.09 -0.92 6.37
C GLU A 393 13.92 -2.23 5.61
N LEU A 394 15.03 -2.89 5.24
CA LEU A 394 14.99 -4.18 4.53
C LEU A 394 14.31 -5.27 5.36
N ASN A 395 14.56 -5.30 6.67
CA ASN A 395 13.89 -6.23 7.58
C ASN A 395 12.39 -5.94 7.70
N CYS A 396 12.00 -4.66 7.73
CA CYS A 396 10.61 -4.26 7.69
C CYS A 396 9.92 -4.69 6.39
N LEU A 397 10.53 -4.45 5.23
CA LEU A 397 9.99 -4.86 3.93
C LEU A 397 9.79 -6.38 3.81
N ARG A 398 10.68 -7.17 4.45
CA ARG A 398 10.52 -8.64 4.52
C ARG A 398 9.42 -9.08 5.47
N ARG A 399 9.18 -8.31 6.54
CA ARG A 399 8.09 -8.56 7.49
C ARG A 399 6.73 -8.18 6.88
N CYS A 400 6.65 -7.00 6.27
CA CYS A 400 5.44 -6.42 5.71
C CYS A 400 5.17 -6.94 4.30
N LEU A 401 4.62 -8.16 4.23
CA LEU A 401 4.16 -8.75 2.97
C LEU A 401 2.89 -8.03 2.46
N PRO A 402 2.60 -8.05 1.15
CA PRO A 402 1.32 -7.58 0.63
C PRO A 402 0.12 -8.28 1.30
N ALA A 403 -1.03 -7.60 1.41
CA ALA A 403 -2.24 -8.25 1.88
C ALA A 403 -2.75 -9.27 0.84
N CYS A 404 -3.42 -10.32 1.29
CA CYS A 404 -4.09 -11.29 0.41
C CYS A 404 -5.39 -10.73 -0.17
N PHE A 405 -6.00 -9.76 0.53
CA PHE A 405 -7.08 -8.90 0.05
C PHE A 405 -6.58 -7.47 0.09
N ASP A 406 -6.39 -6.86 -1.08
CA ASP A 406 -5.84 -5.51 -1.20
C ASP A 406 -6.61 -4.70 -2.23
N LEU A 407 -6.70 -3.39 -1.99
CA LEU A 407 -7.36 -2.45 -2.88
C LEU A 407 -6.51 -1.19 -2.94
N SER A 408 -5.97 -0.90 -4.12
CA SER A 408 -5.15 0.29 -4.37
C SER A 408 -5.67 1.04 -5.59
N TYR A 409 -5.31 2.32 -5.68
CA TYR A 409 -5.79 3.22 -6.72
C TYR A 409 -4.62 3.87 -7.43
N LYS A 410 -4.70 3.94 -8.75
CA LYS A 410 -3.81 4.74 -9.58
C LYS A 410 -4.64 5.76 -10.35
N ALA A 411 -3.99 6.80 -10.85
CA ALA A 411 -4.65 7.65 -11.81
C ALA A 411 -3.73 8.10 -12.93
N ASP A 412 -4.34 8.23 -14.10
CA ASP A 412 -3.77 8.95 -15.23
C ASP A 412 -4.26 10.39 -15.21
N ALA A 413 -3.33 11.33 -15.37
CA ALA A 413 -3.60 12.75 -15.35
C ALA A 413 -3.60 13.36 -16.75
N THR A 414 -4.61 14.17 -17.05
CA THR A 414 -4.67 15.01 -18.25
C THR A 414 -5.06 16.42 -17.85
N SER A 415 -4.40 17.44 -18.40
CA SER A 415 -4.61 18.83 -17.99
C SER A 415 -4.83 19.74 -19.19
N ALA A 416 -5.72 20.71 -19.04
CA ALA A 416 -5.93 21.81 -19.99
C ALA A 416 -5.87 23.14 -19.25
N PRO A 417 -5.32 24.21 -19.85
CA PRO A 417 -5.24 25.51 -19.19
C PRO A 417 -6.65 26.05 -18.90
N LEU A 418 -6.78 26.75 -17.76
CA LEU A 418 -7.97 27.52 -17.44
C LEU A 418 -8.12 28.71 -18.39
N ARG A 419 -9.29 29.33 -18.33
CA ARG A 419 -9.75 30.36 -19.26
C ARG A 419 -8.69 31.46 -19.50
N ALA A 420 -8.23 31.56 -20.75
CA ALA A 420 -7.34 32.63 -21.21
C ALA A 420 -8.07 33.88 -21.78
N TYR A 421 -9.38 33.80 -22.05
CA TYR A 421 -10.16 34.85 -22.73
C TYR A 421 -11.56 35.02 -22.11
N GLU A 422 -12.19 36.17 -22.28
CA GLU A 422 -13.51 36.45 -21.70
C GLU A 422 -14.65 35.67 -22.37
N TYR A 423 -14.91 34.46 -21.87
CA TYR A 423 -16.13 33.70 -22.16
C TYR A 423 -16.71 33.08 -20.88
N LEU A 424 -18.00 32.73 -20.90
CA LEU A 424 -18.69 32.15 -19.74
C LEU A 424 -18.20 30.72 -19.50
N THR A 425 -17.56 30.48 -18.36
CA THR A 425 -17.23 29.13 -17.88
C THR A 425 -18.26 28.64 -16.86
N PRO A 426 -18.62 27.35 -16.87
CA PRO A 426 -19.44 26.72 -15.83
C PRO A 426 -18.50 26.17 -14.74
N PRO A 427 -17.98 27.04 -13.86
CA PRO A 427 -18.66 27.30 -12.58
C PRO A 427 -18.80 28.80 -12.25
N SER A 428 -19.89 29.19 -11.59
CA SER A 428 -20.18 30.60 -11.23
C SER A 428 -19.13 31.21 -10.29
N ILE A 429 -18.53 30.41 -9.40
CA ILE A 429 -17.51 30.89 -8.45
C ILE A 429 -16.30 31.49 -9.15
N LEU A 430 -15.88 30.92 -10.28
CA LEU A 430 -14.76 31.44 -11.07
C LEU A 430 -15.10 32.74 -11.80
N ARG A 431 -16.38 33.05 -11.99
CA ARG A 431 -16.83 34.32 -12.60
C ARG A 431 -16.73 35.51 -11.65
N ASN A 432 -16.71 35.25 -10.34
CA ASN A 432 -16.58 36.28 -9.31
C ASN A 432 -15.12 36.69 -9.08
N MET A 433 -14.16 35.98 -9.67
CA MET A 433 -12.72 36.21 -9.54
C MET A 433 -12.15 36.85 -10.81
N SER A 434 -11.06 37.61 -10.66
CA SER A 434 -10.35 38.14 -11.82
C SER A 434 -9.66 37.02 -12.59
N MET A 435 -9.57 37.15 -13.91
CA MET A 435 -8.94 36.15 -14.76
C MET A 435 -7.46 35.93 -14.40
N GLU A 436 -6.76 37.00 -14.05
CA GLU A 436 -5.37 36.95 -13.60
C GLU A 436 -5.24 36.13 -12.31
N TYR A 437 -6.15 36.33 -11.35
CA TYR A 437 -6.15 35.57 -10.11
C TYR A 437 -6.42 34.09 -10.36
N VAL A 438 -7.42 33.76 -11.19
CA VAL A 438 -7.76 32.37 -11.52
C VAL A 438 -6.56 31.66 -12.16
N ASN A 439 -5.90 32.28 -13.14
CA ASN A 439 -4.77 31.67 -13.82
C ASN A 439 -3.52 31.53 -12.93
N LYS A 440 -3.39 32.37 -11.90
CA LYS A 440 -2.24 32.39 -10.99
C LYS A 440 -2.41 31.50 -9.76
N ASN A 441 -3.63 31.37 -9.23
CA ASN A 441 -3.88 30.75 -7.91
C ASN A 441 -4.80 29.54 -7.95
N VAL A 442 -5.68 29.42 -8.96
CA VAL A 442 -6.74 28.43 -8.92
C VAL A 442 -6.35 27.17 -9.68
N ALA A 443 -6.62 26.00 -9.09
CA ALA A 443 -6.58 24.72 -9.79
C ALA A 443 -7.96 24.06 -9.76
N VAL A 444 -8.38 23.51 -10.90
CA VAL A 444 -9.63 22.72 -10.97
C VAL A 444 -9.24 21.27 -11.17
N VAL A 445 -9.77 20.36 -10.37
CA VAL A 445 -9.45 18.93 -10.49
C VAL A 445 -10.70 18.06 -10.46
N HIS A 446 -10.72 17.04 -11.31
CA HIS A 446 -11.81 16.07 -11.43
C HIS A 446 -11.28 14.64 -11.26
N PHE A 447 -11.80 13.90 -10.30
CA PHE A 447 -11.49 12.50 -10.03
C PHE A 447 -12.67 11.64 -10.47
N PHE A 448 -12.47 10.68 -11.37
CA PHE A 448 -13.58 9.88 -11.88
C PHE A 448 -13.15 8.50 -12.37
N TYR A 449 -14.10 7.55 -12.32
CA TYR A 449 -13.96 6.25 -12.96
C TYR A 449 -14.42 6.31 -14.41
N ARG A 450 -13.66 5.66 -15.31
CA ARG A 450 -14.08 5.47 -16.71
C ARG A 450 -15.07 4.32 -16.84
N GLU A 451 -14.77 3.19 -16.22
CA GLU A 451 -15.63 2.00 -16.19
C GLU A 451 -16.43 1.87 -14.89
N SER A 452 -17.60 1.24 -14.95
CA SER A 452 -18.45 0.96 -13.78
C SER A 452 -18.04 -0.33 -13.04
N VAL A 453 -17.15 -1.11 -13.65
CA VAL A 453 -16.65 -2.37 -13.13
C VAL A 453 -15.18 -2.54 -13.46
N PHE A 454 -14.46 -3.30 -12.63
CA PHE A 454 -13.05 -3.64 -12.83
C PHE A 454 -12.82 -5.12 -12.50
N HIS A 455 -11.74 -5.69 -13.05
CA HIS A 455 -11.29 -7.03 -12.70
C HIS A 455 -10.07 -6.93 -11.78
N GLY A 456 -10.07 -7.69 -10.69
CA GLY A 456 -8.93 -7.83 -9.80
C GLY A 456 -8.06 -9.04 -10.14
N ASP A 457 -6.88 -9.09 -9.51
CA ASP A 457 -6.01 -10.26 -9.53
C ASP A 457 -6.48 -11.29 -8.50
N LEU A 458 -6.71 -12.53 -8.93
CA LEU A 458 -7.09 -13.65 -8.08
C LEU A 458 -5.87 -14.56 -7.85
N LYS A 459 -5.44 -14.66 -6.60
CA LYS A 459 -4.42 -15.62 -6.14
C LYS A 459 -5.08 -16.95 -5.82
N ASN A 460 -4.60 -18.01 -6.44
CA ASN A 460 -5.04 -19.38 -6.18
C ASN A 460 -3.85 -20.33 -6.02
N VAL A 461 -4.09 -21.48 -5.42
CA VAL A 461 -3.09 -22.57 -5.37
C VAL A 461 -2.90 -23.11 -6.79
N TYR A 462 -1.66 -23.18 -7.26
CA TYR A 462 -1.36 -23.57 -8.64
C TYR A 462 -1.58 -25.06 -8.90
N VAL A 463 -1.14 -25.91 -7.97
CA VAL A 463 -1.35 -27.36 -8.01
C VAL A 463 -1.78 -27.79 -6.62
N GLY A 464 -3.06 -28.12 -6.47
CA GLY A 464 -3.59 -28.70 -5.25
C GLY A 464 -3.01 -30.09 -5.00
N PHE A 465 -3.09 -30.58 -3.75
CA PHE A 465 -2.66 -31.93 -3.41
C PHE A 465 -3.32 -33.01 -4.29
N THR A 466 -4.59 -32.80 -4.65
CA THR A 466 -5.36 -33.71 -5.52
C THR A 466 -4.93 -33.69 -6.99
N GLU A 467 -4.31 -32.61 -7.45
CA GLU A 467 -3.81 -32.49 -8.83
C GLU A 467 -2.37 -32.99 -8.94
N PHE A 468 -1.64 -33.01 -7.82
CA PHE A 468 -0.32 -33.61 -7.71
C PHE A 468 -0.35 -35.14 -7.62
N LEU A 469 -1.33 -35.70 -6.87
CA LEU A 469 -1.58 -37.15 -6.78
C LEU A 469 -2.13 -37.72 -8.08
#